data_AF-A0A6J6QGI1-F1
#
_entry.id   AF-A0A6J6QGI1-F1
#
_cell.length_a   1.000
_cell.length_b   1.000
_cell.length_c   1.000
_cell.angle_alpha   90.00
_cell.angle_beta   90.00
_cell.angle_gamma   90.00
#
_symmetry.space_group_name_H-M   'P 1'
#
loop_
_entity.id
_entity.type
_entity.pdbx_description
1 polymer ?
#
loop_
_entity_poly.entity_id
_entity_poly.type
_entity_poly.pdbx_seq_one_letter_code
_entity_poly.pdbx_strand_id
1 'polypeptide(L)'
;MTTSRRSLRARSSTWWWEISYRVGPNLWVTPLLMSIGSVLLFAFSVWVDRHVDLLSSWFPSALIDDSASDAAILVTALLGAVATALALVFSTSILTFSLASTQLGPRLIRRFMKDPITQITLGAFLGTVIFNVLTLSAIRSSPGSQLPAFSVFLVEVLSLCCFGLLVFYVHRVASTIQAPAVVAAVVADLGKVLAERSASMRVLLREHDPEKVSAAVTRSRESGAPIAAIQTGYVELVDVERLLEAADSADAVIVLNRRPGQFTQQGQILAWVSPSSADDRLQQVVAQAVEIGRYRTLRQDLEFAIAQVVEIALRALSPAINDTYTGLTCVDWLGAAMVQVGTNPERTGGISSADGTLRLVIPPLKFDRVLKTAFDLIRQSAAHNVAVLIRILDAISAMAPVVRPEHLAPLRKHADLVAETARAGSFVSGDLEDIEQRYSLTVTCLDLAAQTALTAQEAAS
;
A
#
# COMPACT_ATOMS: atom_id res chain seq x y z
N MET A 1 16.71 -31.35 7.62
CA MET A 1 17.54 -30.18 8.06
C MET A 1 17.40 -28.93 7.17
N THR A 2 16.45 -28.88 6.23
CA THR A 2 16.24 -27.74 5.29
C THR A 2 15.01 -26.88 5.60
N THR A 3 14.18 -27.27 6.57
CA THR A 3 12.95 -26.56 6.99
C THR A 3 13.17 -25.43 7.99
N SER A 4 14.29 -25.43 8.72
CA SER A 4 14.57 -24.43 9.78
C SER A 4 14.98 -23.05 9.23
N ARG A 5 15.71 -22.98 8.11
CA ARG A 5 16.25 -21.70 7.59
C ARG A 5 15.22 -20.80 6.88
N ARG A 6 14.10 -21.34 6.39
CA ARG A 6 13.01 -20.54 5.78
C ARG A 6 12.16 -19.81 6.83
N SER A 7 11.95 -20.41 8.01
CA SER A 7 11.16 -19.80 9.10
C SER A 7 11.83 -18.58 9.75
N LEU A 8 13.17 -18.56 9.82
CA LEU A 8 13.93 -17.47 10.42
C LEU A 8 13.99 -16.22 9.54
N ARG A 9 14.09 -16.37 8.21
CA ARG A 9 14.01 -15.23 7.27
C ARG A 9 12.61 -14.62 7.20
N ALA A 10 11.55 -15.43 7.36
CA ALA A 10 10.17 -14.95 7.45
C ALA A 10 9.88 -14.19 8.76
N ARG A 11 10.53 -14.57 9.87
CA ARG A 11 10.40 -13.85 11.17
C ARG A 11 11.18 -12.53 11.22
N SER A 12 12.32 -12.42 10.56
CA SER A 12 13.07 -11.15 10.55
C SER A 12 12.43 -10.07 9.67
N SER A 13 11.80 -10.46 8.55
CA SER A 13 11.09 -9.51 7.68
C SER A 13 9.79 -9.02 8.31
N THR A 14 9.08 -9.90 9.05
CA THR A 14 7.86 -9.53 9.79
C THR A 14 8.15 -8.60 10.96
N TRP A 15 9.29 -8.75 11.66
CA TRP A 15 9.66 -7.87 12.78
C TRP A 15 9.92 -6.42 12.37
N TRP A 16 10.70 -6.18 11.30
CA TRP A 16 10.92 -4.83 10.77
C TRP A 16 9.64 -4.23 10.16
N TRP A 17 8.79 -5.06 9.55
CA TRP A 17 7.48 -4.64 9.06
C TRP A 17 6.55 -4.26 10.22
N GLU A 18 6.50 -5.05 11.29
CA GLU A 18 5.72 -4.76 12.51
C GLU A 18 6.18 -3.49 13.22
N ILE A 19 7.49 -3.27 13.34
CA ILE A 19 8.03 -2.04 13.93
C ILE A 19 7.67 -0.83 13.06
N SER A 20 7.94 -0.88 11.75
CA SER A 20 7.60 0.20 10.83
C SER A 20 6.08 0.45 10.72
N TYR A 21 5.25 -0.55 11.04
CA TYR A 21 3.80 -0.41 11.15
C TYR A 21 3.35 0.22 12.47
N ARG A 22 3.83 -0.29 13.61
CA ARG A 22 3.50 0.22 14.96
C ARG A 22 3.94 1.66 15.15
N VAL A 23 5.05 2.04 14.52
CA VAL A 23 5.60 3.39 14.56
C VAL A 23 4.79 4.34 13.67
N GLY A 24 4.02 3.83 12.70
CA GLY A 24 3.19 4.61 11.79
C GLY A 24 3.94 5.15 10.57
N PRO A 25 3.24 5.83 9.64
CA PRO A 25 3.87 6.53 8.53
C PRO A 25 4.74 7.67 9.08
N ASN A 26 6.04 7.43 9.21
CA ASN A 26 6.96 8.33 9.88
C ASN A 26 8.12 8.74 8.98
N LEU A 27 8.38 10.05 8.94
CA LEU A 27 9.50 10.61 8.20
C LEU A 27 10.79 10.68 9.01
N TRP A 28 10.74 10.49 10.33
CA TRP A 28 11.84 10.85 11.23
C TRP A 28 12.74 9.67 11.64
N VAL A 29 12.24 8.43 11.58
CA VAL A 29 12.98 7.26 12.08
C VAL A 29 14.26 7.02 11.27
N THR A 30 14.14 6.93 9.94
CA THR A 30 15.27 6.71 9.05
C THR A 30 16.29 7.87 9.13
N PRO A 31 15.89 9.15 9.06
CA PRO A 31 16.82 10.26 9.29
C PRO A 31 17.51 10.22 10.65
N LEU A 32 16.80 9.85 11.72
CA LEU A 32 17.38 9.73 13.06
C LEU A 32 18.44 8.63 13.10
N LEU A 33 18.15 7.44 12.55
CA LEU A 33 19.11 6.34 12.47
C LEU A 33 20.34 6.71 11.64
N MET A 34 20.16 7.40 10.51
CA MET A 34 21.27 7.88 9.70
C MET A 34 22.10 8.94 10.44
N SER A 35 21.44 9.83 11.18
CA SER A 35 22.12 10.84 12.01
C SER A 35 22.97 10.21 13.11
N ILE A 36 22.45 9.18 13.80
CA ILE A 36 23.23 8.38 14.76
C ILE A 36 24.40 7.70 14.04
N GLY A 37 24.16 7.14 12.85
CA GLY A 37 25.20 6.58 12.00
C GLY A 37 26.30 7.58 11.65
N SER A 38 25.96 8.83 11.37
CA SER A 38 26.93 9.90 11.10
C SER A 38 27.79 10.26 12.31
N VAL A 39 27.22 10.24 13.54
CA VAL A 39 28.00 10.43 14.77
C VAL A 39 28.99 9.28 14.97
N LEU A 40 28.56 8.04 14.73
CA LEU A 40 29.44 6.87 14.80
C LEU A 40 30.53 6.92 13.72
N LEU A 41 30.17 7.34 12.50
CA LEU A 41 31.12 7.54 11.41
C LEU A 41 32.16 8.61 11.74
N PHE A 42 31.75 9.70 12.41
CA PHE A 42 32.67 10.72 12.91
C PHE A 42 33.61 10.18 14.00
N ALA A 43 33.09 9.44 14.98
CA ALA A 43 33.94 8.82 16.00
C ALA A 43 34.97 7.86 15.38
N PHE A 44 34.55 7.12 14.35
CA PHE A 44 35.44 6.27 13.57
C PHE A 44 36.46 7.08 12.75
N SER A 45 36.05 8.16 12.09
CA SER A 45 36.98 8.98 11.30
C SER A 45 38.06 9.62 12.17
N VAL A 46 37.69 10.14 13.34
CA VAL A 46 38.65 10.66 14.33
C VAL A 46 39.57 9.55 14.86
N TRP A 47 39.05 8.33 15.05
CA TRP A 47 39.88 7.20 15.45
C TRP A 47 40.93 6.87 14.37
N VAL A 48 40.54 6.87 13.09
CA VAL A 48 41.44 6.66 11.95
C VAL A 48 42.49 7.78 11.88
N ASP A 49 42.06 9.04 11.95
CA ASP A 49 42.94 10.22 11.92
C ASP A 49 44.02 10.19 13.02
N ARG A 50 43.75 9.55 14.16
CA ARG A 50 44.71 9.44 15.28
C ARG A 50 45.66 8.25 15.20
N HIS A 51 45.28 7.17 14.53
CA HIS A 51 46.01 5.90 14.56
C HIS A 51 46.62 5.51 13.22
N VAL A 52 46.22 6.16 12.12
CA VAL A 52 46.68 5.84 10.77
C VAL A 52 47.27 7.09 10.15
N ASP A 53 48.59 7.09 9.90
CA ASP A 53 49.29 8.18 9.19
C ASP A 53 48.96 8.16 7.68
N LEU A 54 47.70 8.44 7.34
CA LEU A 54 47.17 8.43 5.97
C LEU A 54 47.85 9.46 5.04
N LEU A 55 48.45 10.50 5.61
CA LEU A 55 49.20 11.53 4.90
C LEU A 55 50.46 10.98 4.20
N SER A 56 50.96 9.80 4.60
CA SER A 56 52.27 9.30 4.13
C SER A 56 52.21 8.32 2.96
N SER A 57 51.06 7.69 2.68
CA SER A 57 51.05 6.52 1.78
C SER A 57 49.98 6.47 0.68
N TRP A 58 48.77 7.02 0.84
CA TRP A 58 47.65 6.73 -0.09
C TRP A 58 46.86 7.95 -0.62
N PHE A 59 47.00 9.14 -0.06
CA PHE A 59 46.19 10.30 -0.49
C PHE A 59 46.92 11.20 -1.50
N PRO A 60 46.26 11.64 -2.60
CA PRO A 60 46.82 12.65 -3.48
C PRO A 60 47.05 13.94 -2.70
N SER A 61 48.30 14.41 -2.63
CA SER A 61 48.66 15.67 -1.98
C SER A 61 47.94 16.90 -2.55
N ALA A 62 47.26 16.77 -3.69
CA ALA A 62 46.47 17.82 -4.32
C ALA A 62 45.07 18.03 -3.69
N LEU A 63 44.61 17.12 -2.81
CA LEU A 63 43.31 17.19 -2.13
C LEU A 63 43.41 17.52 -0.63
N ILE A 64 44.63 17.76 -0.12
CA ILE A 64 44.86 18.05 1.29
C ILE A 64 45.27 19.52 1.37
N ASP A 65 44.41 20.35 1.94
CA ASP A 65 44.77 21.73 2.28
C ASP A 65 45.90 21.71 3.32
N ASP A 66 47.00 22.40 3.03
CA ASP A 66 48.20 22.43 3.90
C ASP A 66 47.97 23.17 5.22
N SER A 67 46.84 23.88 5.38
CA SER A 67 46.52 24.64 6.59
C SER A 67 45.17 24.26 7.22
N ALA A 68 45.16 24.12 8.55
CA ALA A 68 43.93 23.87 9.31
C ALA A 68 42.89 25.01 9.16
N SER A 69 43.36 26.21 8.81
CA SER A 69 42.49 27.35 8.50
C SER A 69 41.71 27.13 7.20
N ASP A 70 42.39 26.69 6.15
CA ASP A 70 41.78 26.47 4.83
C ASP A 70 40.77 25.31 4.90
N ALA A 71 41.15 24.20 5.55
CA ALA A 71 40.22 23.09 5.79
C ALA A 71 38.97 23.53 6.59
N ALA A 72 39.14 24.38 7.61
CA ALA A 72 38.00 24.91 8.37
C ALA A 72 37.09 25.80 7.51
N ILE A 73 37.66 26.61 6.60
CA ILE A 73 36.91 27.44 5.65
C ILE A 73 36.13 26.53 4.68
N LEU A 74 36.78 25.53 4.10
CA LEU A 74 36.16 24.56 3.19
C LEU A 74 35.01 23.80 3.85
N VAL A 75 35.24 23.23 5.05
CA VAL A 75 34.21 22.52 5.82
C VAL A 75 33.06 23.47 6.19
N THR A 76 33.34 24.72 6.54
CA THR A 76 32.30 25.73 6.82
C THR A 76 31.47 26.05 5.57
N ALA A 77 32.10 26.21 4.42
CA ALA A 77 31.42 26.46 3.15
C ALA A 77 30.52 25.29 2.74
N LEU A 78 31.04 24.05 2.84
CA LEU A 78 30.27 22.84 2.57
C LEU A 78 29.13 22.63 3.57
N LEU A 79 29.36 22.88 4.86
CA LEU A 79 28.30 22.87 5.88
C LEU A 79 27.16 23.82 5.50
N GLY A 80 27.46 25.07 5.13
CA GLY A 80 26.46 26.06 4.71
C GLY A 80 25.69 25.62 3.46
N ALA A 81 26.41 25.10 2.46
CA ALA A 81 25.81 24.64 1.21
C ALA A 81 24.89 23.42 1.42
N VAL A 82 25.34 22.41 2.16
CA VAL A 82 24.56 21.20 2.48
C VAL A 82 23.36 21.55 3.38
N ALA A 83 23.53 22.45 4.36
CA ALA A 83 22.42 22.90 5.21
C ALA A 83 21.34 23.66 4.41
N THR A 84 21.76 24.50 3.46
CA THR A 84 20.83 25.21 2.56
C THR A 84 20.08 24.23 1.66
N ALA A 85 20.79 23.25 1.09
CA ALA A 85 20.17 22.20 0.29
C ALA A 85 19.21 21.31 1.13
N LEU A 86 19.54 21.02 2.39
CA LEU A 86 18.63 20.33 3.32
C LEU A 86 17.33 21.13 3.53
N ALA A 87 17.42 22.44 3.74
CA ALA A 87 16.25 23.30 3.86
C ALA A 87 15.38 23.27 2.59
N LEU A 88 16.01 23.24 1.40
CA LEU A 88 15.32 23.07 0.13
C LEU A 88 14.59 21.71 0.07
N VAL A 89 15.25 20.60 0.42
CA VAL A 89 14.64 19.26 0.44
C VAL A 89 13.43 19.21 1.38
N PHE A 90 13.53 19.81 2.57
CA PHE A 90 12.41 19.90 3.51
C PHE A 90 11.24 20.69 2.90
N SER A 91 11.53 21.86 2.31
CA SER A 91 10.52 22.72 1.69
C SER A 91 9.80 22.01 0.53
N THR A 92 10.56 21.38 -0.38
CA THR A 92 9.98 20.63 -1.50
C THR A 92 9.23 19.39 -1.03
N SER A 93 9.67 18.73 0.05
CA SER A 93 8.93 17.60 0.65
C SER A 93 7.56 18.02 1.16
N ILE A 94 7.50 19.13 1.91
CA ILE A 94 6.24 19.68 2.43
C ILE A 94 5.33 20.10 1.29
N LEU A 95 5.88 20.79 0.27
CA LEU A 95 5.13 21.17 -0.92
C LEU A 95 4.55 19.94 -1.62
N THR A 96 5.34 18.88 -1.76
CA THR A 96 4.91 17.61 -2.37
C THR A 96 3.78 16.97 -1.57
N PHE A 97 3.88 16.94 -0.23
CA PHE A 97 2.80 16.41 0.61
C PHE A 97 1.53 17.26 0.52
N SER A 98 1.67 18.58 0.42
CA SER A 98 0.54 19.50 0.22
C SER A 98 -0.15 19.25 -1.12
N LEU A 99 0.62 19.13 -2.21
CA LEU A 99 0.10 18.82 -3.54
C LEU A 99 -0.55 17.44 -3.57
N ALA A 100 0.08 16.42 -3.01
CA ALA A 100 -0.51 15.09 -2.92
C ALA A 100 -1.82 15.09 -2.12
N SER A 101 -1.85 15.79 -0.98
CA SER A 101 -3.06 15.95 -0.17
C SER A 101 -4.19 16.63 -0.93
N THR A 102 -3.86 17.58 -1.81
CA THR A 102 -4.83 18.40 -2.57
C THR A 102 -5.29 17.70 -3.83
N GLN A 103 -4.37 17.14 -4.61
CA GLN A 103 -4.65 16.53 -5.92
C GLN A 103 -5.10 15.07 -5.79
N LEU A 104 -4.51 14.29 -4.88
CA LEU A 104 -4.69 12.84 -4.85
C LEU A 104 -5.55 12.34 -3.68
N GLY A 105 -5.66 13.12 -2.61
CA GLY A 105 -6.43 12.76 -1.41
C GLY A 105 -5.56 12.61 -0.16
N PRO A 106 -6.05 13.00 1.03
CA PRO A 106 -5.32 12.88 2.28
C PRO A 106 -4.89 11.44 2.61
N ARG A 107 -5.60 10.45 2.04
CA ARG A 107 -5.30 9.03 2.25
C ARG A 107 -3.99 8.59 1.59
N LEU A 108 -3.51 9.32 0.58
CA LEU A 108 -2.25 9.01 -0.09
C LEU A 108 -1.03 9.68 0.55
N ILE A 109 -1.21 10.68 1.44
CA ILE A 109 -0.09 11.31 2.18
C ILE A 109 0.77 10.27 2.89
N ARG A 110 0.13 9.26 3.48
CA ARG A 110 0.82 8.16 4.19
C ARG A 110 1.78 7.39 3.29
N ARG A 111 1.47 7.26 1.99
CA ARG A 111 2.34 6.62 1.01
C ARG A 111 3.61 7.46 0.80
N PHE A 112 3.45 8.77 0.65
CA PHE A 112 4.57 9.70 0.49
C PHE A 112 5.43 9.79 1.76
N MET A 113 4.83 9.73 2.96
CA MET A 113 5.58 9.70 4.22
C MET A 113 6.42 8.42 4.40
N LYS A 114 6.02 7.33 3.74
CA LYS A 114 6.73 6.04 3.74
C LYS A 114 7.69 5.88 2.56
N ASP A 115 7.86 6.90 1.72
CA ASP A 115 8.77 6.82 0.58
C ASP A 115 10.23 6.72 1.08
N PRO A 116 10.94 5.59 0.84
CA PRO A 116 12.28 5.40 1.35
C PRO A 116 13.26 6.41 0.75
N ILE A 117 13.03 6.88 -0.48
CA ILE A 117 13.90 7.85 -1.13
C ILE A 117 13.84 9.18 -0.37
N THR A 118 12.64 9.71 -0.10
CA THR A 118 12.47 10.92 0.69
C THR A 118 13.13 10.80 2.07
N GLN A 119 12.96 9.67 2.75
CA GLN A 119 13.56 9.42 4.06
C GLN A 119 15.10 9.33 4.03
N ILE A 120 15.66 8.63 3.04
CA ILE A 120 17.11 8.50 2.86
C ILE A 120 17.72 9.85 2.50
N THR A 121 17.08 10.64 1.63
CA THR A 121 17.54 11.98 1.28
C THR A 121 17.59 12.89 2.51
N LEU A 122 16.49 12.98 3.27
CA LEU A 122 16.47 13.77 4.51
C LEU A 122 17.54 13.29 5.51
N GLY A 123 17.70 11.98 5.66
CA GLY A 123 18.69 11.39 6.56
C GLY A 123 20.13 11.62 6.14
N ALA A 124 20.43 11.50 4.85
CA ALA A 124 21.76 11.75 4.29
C ALA A 124 22.17 13.21 4.49
N PHE A 125 21.28 14.15 4.14
CA PHE A 125 21.57 15.57 4.34
C PHE A 125 21.72 15.95 5.82
N LEU A 126 20.82 15.48 6.69
CA LEU A 126 20.89 15.77 8.12
C LEU A 126 22.15 15.14 8.75
N GLY A 127 22.46 13.89 8.38
CA GLY A 127 23.66 13.19 8.82
C GLY A 127 24.94 13.88 8.38
N THR A 128 25.03 14.31 7.11
CA THR A 128 26.19 15.07 6.60
C THR A 128 26.35 16.42 7.29
N VAL A 129 25.25 17.14 7.57
CA VAL A 129 25.32 18.38 8.37
C VAL A 129 25.91 18.12 9.76
N ILE A 130 25.44 17.06 10.45
CA ILE A 130 25.96 16.68 11.77
C ILE A 130 27.45 16.31 11.67
N PHE A 131 27.83 15.49 10.69
CA PHE A 131 29.22 15.11 10.45
C PHE A 131 30.11 16.35 10.22
N ASN A 132 29.69 17.27 9.34
CA ASN A 132 30.43 18.50 9.05
C ASN A 132 30.58 19.40 10.29
N VAL A 133 29.54 19.53 11.12
CA VAL A 133 29.61 20.29 12.39
C VAL A 133 30.61 19.66 13.36
N LEU A 134 30.59 18.34 13.51
CA LEU A 134 31.51 17.62 14.40
C LEU A 134 32.96 17.71 13.90
N THR A 135 33.19 17.55 12.60
CA THR A 135 34.51 17.72 11.97
C THR A 135 35.01 19.15 12.11
N LEU A 136 34.16 20.16 11.89
CA LEU A 136 34.52 21.57 12.10
C LEU A 136 34.89 21.85 13.56
N SER A 137 34.14 21.27 14.51
CA SER A 137 34.45 21.35 15.93
C SER A 137 35.80 20.71 16.25
N ALA A 138 36.12 19.55 15.65
CA ALA A 138 37.39 18.87 15.85
C ALA A 138 38.59 19.68 15.34
N ILE A 139 38.48 20.27 14.14
CA ILE A 139 39.52 21.14 13.56
C ILE A 139 39.79 22.35 14.47
N ARG A 140 38.74 22.98 15.01
CA ARG A 140 38.87 24.17 15.86
C ARG A 140 39.36 23.89 17.28
N SER A 141 39.06 22.71 17.82
CA SER A 141 39.36 22.37 19.22
C SER A 141 40.84 22.01 19.47
N SER A 142 41.63 21.80 18.41
CA SER A 142 43.03 21.40 18.52
C SER A 142 43.95 22.27 17.64
N PRO A 143 44.15 23.54 17.98
CA PRO A 143 45.03 24.43 17.22
C PRO A 143 46.48 23.95 17.36
N GLY A 144 47.06 23.41 16.28
CA GLY A 144 48.46 22.96 16.23
C GLY A 144 48.70 21.45 16.24
N SER A 145 47.66 20.61 16.30
CA SER A 145 47.79 19.16 16.02
C SER A 145 47.74 18.86 14.52
N GLN A 146 48.12 17.65 14.12
CA GLN A 146 47.91 17.15 12.76
C GLN A 146 46.45 17.35 12.33
N LEU A 147 46.25 17.82 11.10
CA LEU A 147 44.95 18.01 10.47
C LEU A 147 44.21 16.67 10.38
N PRO A 148 42.92 16.58 10.76
CA PRO A 148 42.12 15.35 10.60
C PRO A 148 41.75 15.14 9.12
N ALA A 149 42.74 14.76 8.30
CA ALA A 149 42.66 14.70 6.86
C ALA A 149 41.59 13.71 6.36
N PHE A 150 41.42 12.57 7.02
CA PHE A 150 40.40 11.60 6.65
C PHE A 150 39.00 12.11 6.93
N SER A 151 38.81 12.79 8.07
CA SER A 151 37.52 13.42 8.38
C SER A 151 37.18 14.53 7.37
N VAL A 152 38.14 15.35 6.95
CA VAL A 152 37.94 16.39 5.92
C VAL A 152 37.60 15.77 4.57
N PHE A 153 38.32 14.73 4.15
CA PHE A 153 38.00 14.00 2.93
C PHE A 153 36.58 13.43 2.95
N LEU A 154 36.15 12.85 4.07
CA LEU A 154 34.77 12.37 4.22
C LEU A 154 33.75 13.51 4.14
N VAL A 155 34.06 14.71 4.65
CA VAL A 155 33.19 15.89 4.47
C VAL A 155 32.97 16.17 2.99
N GLU A 156 34.03 16.18 2.19
CA GLU A 156 33.94 16.45 0.74
C GLU A 156 33.12 15.38 0.03
N VAL A 157 33.44 14.10 0.26
CA VAL A 157 32.75 12.97 -0.38
C VAL A 157 31.26 12.96 0.00
N LEU A 158 30.94 13.08 1.29
CA LEU A 158 29.55 13.09 1.75
C LEU A 158 28.78 14.30 1.20
N SER A 159 29.40 15.47 1.15
CA SER A 159 28.79 16.68 0.59
C SER A 159 28.52 16.53 -0.91
N LEU A 160 29.47 15.97 -1.68
CA LEU A 160 29.29 15.69 -3.11
C LEU A 160 28.17 14.67 -3.35
N CYS A 161 28.13 13.60 -2.55
CA CYS A 161 27.04 12.63 -2.58
C CYS A 161 25.68 13.28 -2.27
N CYS A 162 25.61 14.22 -1.33
CA CYS A 162 24.40 14.99 -1.04
C CYS A 162 23.92 15.78 -2.27
N PHE A 163 24.80 16.46 -3.01
CA PHE A 163 24.40 17.18 -4.23
C PHE A 163 23.90 16.25 -5.33
N GLY A 164 24.55 15.09 -5.54
CA GLY A 164 24.05 14.08 -6.46
C GLY A 164 22.66 13.55 -6.05
N LEU A 165 22.47 13.31 -4.75
CA LEU A 165 21.20 12.86 -4.20
C LEU A 165 20.10 13.92 -4.31
N LEU A 166 20.44 15.21 -4.21
CA LEU A 166 19.49 16.30 -4.44
C LEU A 166 18.95 16.28 -5.87
N VAL A 167 19.82 16.15 -6.87
CA VAL A 167 19.41 16.08 -8.28
C VAL A 167 18.50 14.87 -8.51
N PHE A 168 18.88 13.71 -7.98
CA PHE A 168 18.05 12.51 -8.04
C PHE A 168 16.70 12.69 -7.35
N TYR A 169 16.68 13.29 -6.16
CA TYR A 169 15.48 13.54 -5.38
C TYR A 169 14.51 14.47 -6.12
N VAL A 170 15.01 15.57 -6.70
CA VAL A 170 14.18 16.49 -7.50
C VAL A 170 13.55 15.77 -8.69
N HIS A 171 14.33 14.98 -9.44
CA HIS A 171 13.81 14.18 -10.55
C HIS A 171 12.75 13.17 -10.09
N ARG A 172 12.97 12.52 -8.94
CA ARG A 172 12.03 11.56 -8.36
C ARG A 172 10.72 12.22 -7.94
N VAL A 173 10.78 13.37 -7.27
CA VAL A 173 9.58 14.13 -6.87
C VAL A 173 8.78 14.55 -8.11
N ALA A 174 9.46 15.10 -9.12
CA ALA A 174 8.81 15.52 -10.38
C ALA A 174 8.10 14.36 -11.11
N SER A 175 8.69 13.15 -11.10
CA SER A 175 8.11 11.96 -11.73
C SER A 175 7.01 11.28 -10.89
N THR A 176 7.02 11.44 -9.56
CA THR A 176 6.09 10.74 -8.65
C THR A 176 4.80 11.53 -8.38
N ILE A 177 4.79 12.84 -8.62
CA ILE A 177 3.58 13.68 -8.43
C ILE A 177 2.51 13.43 -9.51
N GLN A 178 2.88 12.83 -10.66
CA GLN A 178 1.92 12.57 -11.74
C GLN A 178 0.86 11.55 -11.32
N ALA A 179 -0.43 11.93 -11.37
CA ALA A 179 -1.56 11.08 -10.98
C ALA A 179 -1.54 9.68 -11.65
N PRO A 180 -1.18 9.51 -12.93
CA PRO A 180 -1.09 8.19 -13.55
C PRO A 180 -0.10 7.23 -12.87
N ALA A 181 1.08 7.72 -12.48
CA ALA A 181 2.10 6.90 -11.81
C ALA A 181 1.62 6.44 -10.43
N VAL A 182 0.89 7.31 -9.72
CA VAL A 182 0.31 7.00 -8.42
C VAL A 182 -0.80 5.96 -8.55
N VAL A 183 -1.70 6.14 -9.51
CA VAL A 183 -2.80 5.19 -9.78
C VAL A 183 -2.24 3.81 -10.14
N ALA A 184 -1.27 3.76 -11.06
CA ALA A 184 -0.58 2.52 -11.45
C ALA A 184 0.05 1.82 -10.24
N ALA A 185 0.69 2.58 -9.36
CA ALA A 185 1.34 2.05 -8.19
C ALA A 185 0.33 1.54 -7.14
N VAL A 186 -0.84 2.16 -6.98
CA VAL A 186 -1.92 1.65 -6.11
C VAL A 186 -2.46 0.32 -6.65
N VAL A 187 -2.65 0.21 -7.97
CA VAL A 187 -3.09 -1.05 -8.58
C VAL A 187 -2.02 -2.15 -8.52
N ALA A 188 -0.74 -1.80 -8.64
CA ALA A 188 0.34 -2.75 -8.43
C ALA A 188 0.36 -3.30 -6.99
N ASP A 189 0.11 -2.43 -6.00
CA ASP A 189 0.04 -2.85 -4.60
C ASP A 189 -1.20 -3.73 -4.33
N LEU A 190 -2.32 -3.47 -5.01
CA LEU A 190 -3.50 -4.37 -5.02
C LEU A 190 -3.12 -5.78 -5.50
N GLY A 191 -2.38 -5.86 -6.60
CA GLY A 191 -1.95 -7.14 -7.16
C GLY A 191 -1.04 -7.94 -6.23
N LYS A 192 -0.18 -7.25 -5.47
CA LYS A 192 0.63 -7.90 -4.41
C LYS A 192 -0.25 -8.47 -3.30
N VAL A 193 -1.22 -7.69 -2.80
CA VAL A 193 -2.15 -8.16 -1.75
C VAL A 193 -2.96 -9.36 -2.22
N LEU A 194 -3.45 -9.35 -3.47
CA LEU A 194 -4.18 -10.47 -4.09
C LEU A 194 -3.28 -11.71 -4.26
N ALA A 195 -2.03 -11.52 -4.69
CA ALA A 195 -1.06 -12.61 -4.87
C ALA A 195 -0.66 -13.23 -3.53
N GLU A 196 -0.35 -12.42 -2.51
CA GLU A 196 -0.02 -12.87 -1.17
C GLU A 196 -1.19 -13.62 -0.52
N ARG A 197 -2.42 -13.08 -0.66
CA ARG A 197 -3.64 -13.77 -0.22
C ARG A 197 -3.83 -15.10 -0.94
N SER A 198 -3.69 -15.12 -2.26
CA SER A 198 -3.86 -16.35 -3.05
C SER A 198 -2.80 -17.40 -2.70
N ALA A 199 -1.55 -16.99 -2.49
CA ALA A 199 -0.46 -17.89 -2.12
C ALA A 199 -0.63 -18.46 -0.71
N SER A 200 -0.98 -17.62 0.27
CA SER A 200 -1.17 -18.05 1.67
C SER A 200 -2.39 -18.95 1.82
N MET A 201 -3.43 -18.72 1.03
CA MET A 201 -4.69 -19.48 1.11
C MET A 201 -4.74 -20.73 0.22
N ARG A 202 -3.91 -20.84 -0.83
CA ARG A 202 -3.83 -22.07 -1.66
C ARG A 202 -3.33 -23.29 -0.88
N VAL A 203 -2.60 -23.08 0.21
CA VAL A 203 -2.06 -24.17 1.05
C VAL A 203 -3.09 -24.66 2.08
N LEU A 204 -4.15 -23.89 2.35
CA LEU A 204 -5.08 -24.13 3.47
C LEU A 204 -6.55 -24.32 3.07
N LEU A 205 -6.93 -24.06 1.80
CA LEU A 205 -8.35 -23.99 1.42
C LEU A 205 -8.78 -25.08 0.44
N ARG A 206 -9.57 -26.03 0.93
CA ARG A 206 -10.76 -26.48 0.17
C ARG A 206 -11.87 -25.48 0.49
N GLU A 207 -12.32 -24.72 -0.51
CA GLU A 207 -13.52 -23.89 -0.34
C GLU A 207 -14.72 -24.80 -0.06
N HIS A 208 -15.50 -24.44 0.96
CA HIS A 208 -16.70 -25.17 1.34
C HIS A 208 -17.89 -24.74 0.49
N ASP A 209 -18.80 -25.69 0.28
CA ASP A 209 -20.14 -25.47 -0.23
C ASP A 209 -20.81 -24.25 0.43
N PRO A 210 -21.29 -23.26 -0.34
CA PRO A 210 -21.98 -22.09 0.17
C PRO A 210 -23.08 -22.41 1.19
N GLU A 211 -23.82 -23.51 1.00
CA GLU A 211 -24.90 -23.90 1.90
C GLU A 211 -24.37 -24.32 3.27
N LYS A 212 -23.26 -25.07 3.31
CA LYS A 212 -22.60 -25.47 4.56
C LYS A 212 -22.07 -24.26 5.31
N VAL A 213 -21.47 -23.30 4.61
CA VAL A 213 -21.00 -22.05 5.22
C VAL A 213 -22.18 -21.26 5.79
N SER A 214 -23.27 -21.13 5.03
CA SER A 214 -24.49 -20.44 5.48
C SER A 214 -25.08 -21.09 6.74
N ALA A 215 -25.19 -22.43 6.76
CA ALA A 215 -25.68 -23.17 7.91
C ALA A 215 -24.79 -22.98 9.15
N ALA A 216 -23.47 -22.97 8.97
CA ALA A 216 -22.52 -22.71 10.06
C ALA A 216 -22.65 -21.29 10.63
N VAL A 217 -22.87 -20.28 9.76
CA VAL A 217 -23.12 -18.89 10.17
C VAL A 217 -24.40 -18.79 10.99
N THR A 218 -25.50 -19.39 10.53
CA THR A 218 -26.79 -19.37 11.24
C THR A 218 -26.67 -20.04 12.60
N ARG A 219 -26.13 -21.27 12.65
CA ARG A 219 -25.95 -22.02 13.90
C ARG A 219 -25.11 -21.27 14.93
N SER A 220 -24.01 -20.66 14.48
CA SER A 220 -23.11 -19.91 15.36
C SER A 220 -23.76 -18.64 15.92
N ARG A 221 -24.69 -18.00 15.18
CA ARG A 221 -25.46 -16.85 15.66
C ARG A 221 -26.57 -17.24 16.66
N GLU A 222 -27.13 -18.43 16.51
CA GLU A 222 -28.21 -18.92 17.38
C GLU A 222 -27.68 -19.50 18.70
N SER A 223 -26.54 -20.19 18.65
CA SER A 223 -26.07 -21.03 19.76
C SER A 223 -24.59 -20.86 20.13
N GLY A 224 -23.84 -20.04 19.38
CA GLY A 224 -22.43 -19.77 19.64
C GLY A 224 -22.21 -18.71 20.72
N ALA A 225 -21.02 -18.72 21.31
CA ALA A 225 -20.58 -17.69 22.24
C ALA A 225 -20.19 -16.41 21.46
N PRO A 226 -20.76 -15.24 21.80
CA PRO A 226 -20.41 -13.98 21.16
C PRO A 226 -19.08 -13.44 21.68
N ILE A 227 -18.25 -12.93 20.77
CA ILE A 227 -17.02 -12.21 21.09
C ILE A 227 -17.21 -10.75 20.71
N ALA A 228 -17.21 -9.87 21.70
CA ALA A 228 -17.36 -8.44 21.48
C ALA A 228 -16.04 -7.77 21.07
N ALA A 229 -16.13 -6.73 20.24
CA ALA A 229 -15.02 -5.88 19.92
C ALA A 229 -14.56 -5.10 21.17
N ILE A 230 -13.27 -5.21 21.50
CA ILE A 230 -12.67 -4.56 22.68
C ILE A 230 -12.52 -3.05 22.52
N GLN A 231 -12.54 -2.55 21.29
CA GLN A 231 -12.39 -1.13 20.98
C GLN A 231 -13.09 -0.73 19.68
N THR A 232 -13.30 0.57 19.51
CA THR A 232 -13.88 1.16 18.29
C THR A 232 -12.79 1.43 17.26
N GLY A 233 -13.02 1.02 16.01
CA GLY A 233 -12.09 1.26 14.92
C GLY A 233 -12.36 0.41 13.67
N TYR A 234 -11.39 0.37 12.76
CA TYR A 234 -11.41 -0.49 11.58
C TYR A 234 -10.69 -1.81 11.89
N VAL A 235 -11.23 -2.92 11.42
CA VAL A 235 -10.50 -4.19 11.41
C VAL A 235 -9.32 -4.06 10.44
N GLU A 236 -8.09 -4.04 10.94
CA GLU A 236 -6.88 -3.83 10.14
C GLU A 236 -6.28 -5.16 9.66
N LEU A 237 -6.27 -6.17 10.54
CA LEU A 237 -5.73 -7.50 10.28
C LEU A 237 -6.62 -8.56 10.92
N VAL A 238 -6.83 -9.64 10.18
CA VAL A 238 -7.27 -10.93 10.70
C VAL A 238 -6.14 -11.94 10.49
N ASP A 239 -5.61 -12.48 11.58
CA ASP A 239 -4.62 -13.56 11.58
C ASP A 239 -5.31 -14.90 11.33
N VAL A 240 -5.45 -15.25 10.04
CA VAL A 240 -6.19 -16.43 9.58
C VAL A 240 -5.56 -17.72 10.10
N GLU A 241 -4.22 -17.82 10.08
CA GLU A 241 -3.49 -19.02 10.50
C GLU A 241 -3.71 -19.27 11.99
N ARG A 242 -3.52 -18.25 12.82
CA ARG A 242 -3.73 -18.36 14.26
C ARG A 242 -5.17 -18.70 14.64
N LEU A 243 -6.14 -18.12 13.92
CA LEU A 243 -7.57 -18.44 14.12
C LEU A 243 -7.89 -19.88 13.73
N LEU A 244 -7.34 -20.36 12.62
CA LEU A 244 -7.54 -21.74 12.16
C LEU A 244 -6.94 -22.74 13.15
N GLU A 245 -5.69 -22.56 13.57
CA GLU A 245 -5.02 -23.45 14.52
C GLU A 245 -5.78 -23.52 15.85
N ALA A 246 -6.27 -22.38 16.33
CA ALA A 246 -7.02 -22.30 17.57
C ALA A 246 -8.41 -22.95 17.45
N ALA A 247 -9.11 -22.73 16.33
CA ALA A 247 -10.40 -23.37 16.05
C ALA A 247 -10.25 -24.89 15.96
N ASP A 248 -9.21 -25.37 15.28
CA ASP A 248 -8.98 -26.79 15.08
C ASP A 248 -8.61 -27.51 16.39
N SER A 249 -7.74 -26.89 17.19
CA SER A 249 -7.34 -27.42 18.52
C SER A 249 -8.50 -27.53 19.50
N ALA A 250 -9.52 -26.69 19.34
CA ALA A 250 -10.69 -26.63 20.20
C ALA A 250 -11.93 -27.34 19.61
N ASP A 251 -11.79 -28.00 18.45
CA ASP A 251 -12.89 -28.56 17.67
C ASP A 251 -14.07 -27.58 17.50
N ALA A 252 -13.75 -26.32 17.22
CA ALA A 252 -14.70 -25.22 17.15
C ALA A 252 -14.78 -24.61 15.75
N VAL A 253 -15.84 -23.84 15.53
CA VAL A 253 -16.04 -23.01 14.34
C VAL A 253 -16.09 -21.54 14.76
N ILE A 254 -15.23 -20.74 14.16
CA ILE A 254 -15.18 -19.28 14.37
C ILE A 254 -15.88 -18.61 13.19
N VAL A 255 -16.87 -17.76 13.45
CA VAL A 255 -17.57 -16.96 12.43
C VAL A 255 -17.34 -15.49 12.70
N LEU A 256 -16.55 -14.82 11.86
CA LEU A 256 -16.34 -13.38 11.96
C LEU A 256 -17.54 -12.62 11.39
N ASN A 257 -17.95 -11.55 12.07
CA ASN A 257 -18.99 -10.62 11.58
C ASN A 257 -18.41 -9.46 10.76
N ARG A 258 -17.10 -9.26 10.85
CA ARG A 258 -16.37 -8.17 10.20
C ARG A 258 -15.16 -8.72 9.46
N ARG A 259 -14.96 -8.25 8.23
CA ARG A 259 -13.74 -8.49 7.45
C ARG A 259 -12.78 -7.30 7.59
N PRO A 260 -11.48 -7.48 7.26
CA PRO A 260 -10.55 -6.37 7.17
C PRO A 260 -11.12 -5.21 6.35
N GLY A 261 -10.96 -3.99 6.88
CA GLY A 261 -11.49 -2.76 6.32
C GLY A 261 -12.83 -2.29 6.87
N GLN A 262 -13.59 -3.16 7.53
CA GLN A 262 -14.88 -2.77 8.09
C GLN A 262 -14.73 -2.11 9.46
N PHE A 263 -15.57 -1.12 9.72
CA PHE A 263 -15.63 -0.44 11.00
C PHE A 263 -16.44 -1.27 12.02
N THR A 264 -15.99 -1.27 13.26
CA THR A 264 -16.69 -1.87 14.41
C THR A 264 -16.67 -0.91 15.58
N GLN A 265 -17.75 -0.90 16.35
CA GLN A 265 -17.81 -0.15 17.61
C GLN A 265 -17.47 -1.08 18.77
N GLN A 266 -16.87 -0.53 19.82
CA GLN A 266 -16.66 -1.26 21.08
C GLN A 266 -17.98 -1.86 21.57
N GLY A 267 -17.94 -3.13 21.99
CA GLY A 267 -19.12 -3.88 22.44
C GLY A 267 -19.94 -4.53 21.32
N GLN A 268 -19.75 -4.16 20.04
CA GLN A 268 -20.39 -4.89 18.93
C GLN A 268 -19.80 -6.29 18.78
N ILE A 269 -20.62 -7.25 18.36
CA ILE A 269 -20.18 -8.63 18.15
C ILE A 269 -19.24 -8.69 16.95
N LEU A 270 -17.97 -9.00 17.24
CA LEU A 270 -16.88 -9.15 16.28
C LEU A 270 -16.89 -10.55 15.65
N ALA A 271 -17.14 -11.56 16.47
CA ALA A 271 -17.16 -12.96 16.07
C ALA A 271 -18.13 -13.79 16.90
N TRP A 272 -18.47 -14.96 16.39
CA TRP A 272 -19.16 -16.03 17.10
C TRP A 272 -18.28 -17.26 17.15
N VAL A 273 -18.30 -17.99 18.26
CA VAL A 273 -17.58 -19.27 18.42
C VAL A 273 -18.58 -20.37 18.75
N SER A 274 -18.57 -21.45 17.96
CA SER A 274 -19.44 -22.61 18.14
C SER A 274 -18.60 -23.88 18.35
N PRO A 275 -18.95 -24.78 19.30
CA PRO A 275 -20.05 -24.65 20.27
C PRO A 275 -19.78 -23.56 21.31
N SER A 276 -20.82 -23.06 21.98
CA SER A 276 -20.69 -22.06 23.06
C SER A 276 -19.92 -22.56 24.27
N SER A 277 -19.78 -23.88 24.42
CA SER A 277 -18.94 -24.53 25.43
C SER A 277 -17.45 -24.49 25.12
N ALA A 278 -17.03 -23.88 24.01
CA ALA A 278 -15.62 -23.75 23.66
C ALA A 278 -14.87 -22.90 24.69
N ASP A 279 -13.62 -23.29 24.97
CA ASP A 279 -12.74 -22.74 26.01
C ASP A 279 -12.63 -21.20 25.97
N ASP A 280 -12.64 -20.56 27.15
CA ASP A 280 -12.38 -19.11 27.33
C ASP A 280 -11.04 -18.70 26.69
N ARG A 281 -10.07 -19.60 26.64
CA ARG A 281 -8.80 -19.39 25.95
C ARG A 281 -8.99 -19.12 24.46
N LEU A 282 -9.93 -19.81 23.80
CA LEU A 282 -10.22 -19.58 22.39
C LEU A 282 -10.77 -18.17 22.16
N GLN A 283 -11.63 -17.69 23.06
CA GLN A 283 -12.18 -16.34 22.97
C GLN A 283 -11.09 -15.27 23.06
N GLN A 284 -10.12 -15.45 23.96
CA GLN A 284 -8.95 -14.57 24.06
C GLN A 284 -8.08 -14.61 22.79
N VAL A 285 -7.89 -15.80 22.20
CA VAL A 285 -7.14 -15.93 20.95
C VAL A 285 -7.85 -15.18 19.82
N VAL A 286 -9.17 -15.30 19.69
CA VAL A 286 -9.93 -14.56 18.67
C VAL A 286 -9.80 -13.04 18.87
N ALA A 287 -9.94 -12.56 20.10
CA ALA A 287 -9.81 -11.14 20.41
C ALA A 287 -8.41 -10.58 20.09
N GLN A 288 -7.36 -11.39 20.25
CA GLN A 288 -5.98 -11.02 19.92
C GLN A 288 -5.60 -11.20 18.45
N ALA A 289 -6.27 -12.11 17.74
CA ALA A 289 -6.01 -12.42 16.34
C ALA A 289 -6.71 -11.44 15.38
N VAL A 290 -7.64 -10.62 15.89
CA VAL A 290 -8.29 -9.55 15.13
C VAL A 290 -7.79 -8.18 15.61
N GLU A 291 -6.91 -7.57 14.82
CA GLU A 291 -6.38 -6.25 15.12
C GLU A 291 -7.41 -5.18 14.69
N ILE A 292 -7.81 -4.34 15.63
CA ILE A 292 -8.64 -3.16 15.38
C ILE A 292 -7.76 -1.94 15.52
N GLY A 293 -7.82 -1.00 14.59
CA GLY A 293 -7.09 0.26 14.72
C GLY A 293 -7.85 1.46 14.19
N ARG A 294 -7.24 2.64 14.33
CA ARG A 294 -7.93 3.92 14.14
C ARG A 294 -8.19 4.26 12.68
N TYR A 295 -7.51 3.59 11.75
CA TYR A 295 -7.51 3.94 10.33
C TYR A 295 -7.63 2.70 9.47
N ARG A 296 -8.24 2.81 8.29
CA ARG A 296 -8.13 1.74 7.28
C ARG A 296 -6.69 1.63 6.78
N THR A 297 -6.26 0.41 6.48
CA THR A 297 -4.90 0.11 6.00
C THR A 297 -4.98 -0.83 4.80
N LEU A 298 -3.98 -0.77 3.91
CA LEU A 298 -3.91 -1.62 2.72
C LEU A 298 -3.50 -3.07 3.02
N ARG A 299 -3.24 -3.42 4.30
CA ARG A 299 -2.63 -4.70 4.69
C ARG A 299 -3.46 -5.91 4.24
N GLN A 300 -4.77 -5.83 4.41
CA GLN A 300 -5.71 -6.89 4.04
C GLN A 300 -7.02 -6.34 3.42
N ASP A 301 -7.06 -5.05 3.10
CA ASP A 301 -8.27 -4.36 2.67
C ASP A 301 -8.24 -3.99 1.18
N LEU A 302 -8.82 -4.88 0.37
CA LEU A 302 -8.92 -4.71 -1.08
C LEU A 302 -9.79 -3.51 -1.46
N GLU A 303 -10.90 -3.29 -0.73
CA GLU A 303 -11.82 -2.18 -0.99
C GLU A 303 -11.14 -0.84 -0.74
N PHE A 304 -10.22 -0.76 0.21
CA PHE A 304 -9.50 0.48 0.49
C PHE A 304 -8.50 0.86 -0.61
N ALA A 305 -7.81 -0.12 -1.20
CA ALA A 305 -6.93 0.13 -2.35
C ALA A 305 -7.71 0.70 -3.54
N ILE A 306 -8.88 0.11 -3.84
CA ILE A 306 -9.79 0.61 -4.87
C ILE A 306 -10.31 2.01 -4.52
N ALA A 307 -10.75 2.20 -3.27
CA ALA A 307 -11.28 3.47 -2.81
C ALA A 307 -10.26 4.62 -2.91
N GLN A 308 -8.94 4.34 -2.82
CA GLN A 308 -7.90 5.35 -3.04
C GLN A 308 -7.85 5.80 -4.51
N VAL A 309 -7.97 4.90 -5.48
CA VAL A 309 -8.05 5.27 -6.90
C VAL A 309 -9.34 6.01 -7.20
N VAL A 310 -10.46 5.57 -6.61
CA VAL A 310 -11.75 6.24 -6.75
C VAL A 310 -11.71 7.65 -6.17
N GLU A 311 -11.03 7.88 -5.05
CA GLU A 311 -10.85 9.22 -4.48
C GLU A 311 -10.09 10.16 -5.43
N ILE A 312 -9.05 9.66 -6.12
CA ILE A 312 -8.34 10.41 -7.17
C ILE A 312 -9.29 10.74 -8.32
N ALA A 313 -10.05 9.75 -8.81
CA ALA A 313 -11.01 9.94 -9.90
C ALA A 313 -12.08 10.98 -9.55
N LEU A 314 -12.66 10.90 -8.35
CA LEU A 314 -13.69 11.83 -7.88
C LEU A 314 -13.18 13.26 -7.78
N ARG A 315 -11.92 13.46 -7.38
CA ARG A 315 -11.33 14.79 -7.36
C ARG A 315 -11.05 15.31 -8.75
N ALA A 316 -10.44 14.50 -9.60
CA ALA A 316 -10.19 14.85 -10.99
C ALA A 316 -11.48 15.25 -11.71
N LEU A 317 -12.56 14.49 -11.52
CA LEU A 317 -13.86 14.73 -12.13
C LEU A 317 -14.74 15.75 -11.39
N SER A 318 -14.25 16.34 -10.31
CA SER A 318 -15.00 17.37 -9.59
C SER A 318 -15.14 18.64 -10.44
N PRO A 319 -16.22 19.43 -10.27
CA PRO A 319 -16.42 20.67 -11.04
C PRO A 319 -15.27 21.69 -10.92
N ALA A 320 -14.52 21.64 -9.81
CA ALA A 320 -13.42 22.56 -9.54
C ALA A 320 -12.13 22.20 -10.31
N ILE A 321 -11.93 20.93 -10.66
CA ILE A 321 -10.72 20.45 -11.36
C ILE A 321 -11.04 20.11 -12.81
N ASN A 322 -12.10 19.33 -13.04
CA ASN A 322 -12.59 18.89 -14.35
C ASN A 322 -11.50 18.27 -15.27
N ASP A 323 -10.62 17.45 -14.69
CA ASP A 323 -9.59 16.69 -15.40
C ASP A 323 -10.12 15.32 -15.84
N THR A 324 -10.71 15.30 -17.04
CA THR A 324 -11.23 14.09 -17.69
C THR A 324 -10.16 13.01 -17.87
N TYR A 325 -8.94 13.36 -18.28
CA TYR A 325 -7.90 12.38 -18.62
C TYR A 325 -7.40 11.60 -17.40
N THR A 326 -7.29 12.26 -16.24
CA THR A 326 -7.00 11.56 -14.98
C THR A 326 -8.15 10.61 -14.62
N GLY A 327 -9.41 11.02 -14.85
CA GLY A 327 -10.58 10.14 -14.70
C GLY A 327 -10.51 8.90 -15.58
N LEU A 328 -10.21 9.06 -16.88
CA LEU A 328 -10.03 7.96 -17.84
C LEU A 328 -8.93 6.99 -17.36
N THR A 329 -7.79 7.54 -16.92
CA THR A 329 -6.68 6.75 -16.38
C THR A 329 -7.11 5.93 -15.18
N CYS A 330 -7.89 6.51 -14.26
CA CYS A 330 -8.41 5.77 -13.10
C CYS A 330 -9.32 4.62 -13.52
N VAL A 331 -10.20 4.82 -14.52
CA VAL A 331 -11.08 3.77 -15.04
C VAL A 331 -10.27 2.62 -15.65
N ASP A 332 -9.24 2.91 -16.45
CA ASP A 332 -8.37 1.90 -17.07
C ASP A 332 -7.70 1.01 -16.00
N TRP A 333 -7.09 1.64 -15.01
CA TRP A 333 -6.38 0.94 -13.94
C TRP A 333 -7.33 0.18 -13.01
N LEU A 334 -8.52 0.72 -12.74
CA LEU A 334 -9.57 -0.01 -12.02
C LEU A 334 -10.08 -1.22 -12.81
N GLY A 335 -10.24 -1.11 -14.13
CA GLY A 335 -10.53 -2.24 -15.00
C GLY A 335 -9.47 -3.34 -14.89
N ALA A 336 -8.18 -2.97 -14.97
CA ALA A 336 -7.08 -3.91 -14.80
C ALA A 336 -7.08 -4.57 -13.41
N ALA A 337 -7.37 -3.80 -12.35
CA ALA A 337 -7.54 -4.32 -11.00
C ALA A 337 -8.71 -5.33 -10.90
N MET A 338 -9.84 -5.03 -11.54
CA MET A 338 -11.01 -5.91 -11.55
C MET A 338 -10.75 -7.23 -12.28
N VAL A 339 -9.92 -7.26 -13.33
CA VAL A 339 -9.49 -8.52 -13.95
C VAL A 339 -8.76 -9.42 -12.95
N GLN A 340 -7.88 -8.85 -12.11
CA GLN A 340 -7.17 -9.63 -11.09
C GLN A 340 -8.13 -10.22 -10.04
N VAL A 341 -9.24 -9.54 -9.75
CA VAL A 341 -10.26 -10.05 -8.82
C VAL A 341 -11.15 -11.09 -9.53
N GLY A 342 -11.66 -10.77 -10.72
CA GLY A 342 -12.62 -11.57 -11.48
C GLY A 342 -12.05 -12.80 -12.17
N THR A 343 -10.72 -12.97 -12.23
CA THR A 343 -10.08 -14.22 -12.68
C THR A 343 -10.10 -15.31 -11.59
N ASN A 344 -10.39 -14.94 -10.34
CA ASN A 344 -10.51 -15.86 -9.22
C ASN A 344 -11.97 -16.27 -8.96
N PRO A 345 -12.22 -17.50 -8.47
CA PRO A 345 -13.56 -17.93 -8.10
C PRO A 345 -14.15 -17.05 -6.99
N GLU A 346 -15.46 -16.90 -7.03
CA GLU A 346 -16.28 -16.20 -6.06
C GLU A 346 -16.23 -16.92 -4.71
N ARG A 347 -15.72 -16.24 -3.69
CA ARG A 347 -15.43 -16.88 -2.42
C ARG A 347 -16.69 -17.08 -1.58
N THR A 348 -16.79 -18.23 -0.93
CA THR A 348 -17.86 -18.51 0.05
C THR A 348 -17.55 -17.91 1.41
N GLY A 349 -16.26 -17.70 1.71
CA GLY A 349 -15.77 -17.18 2.99
C GLY A 349 -15.48 -18.27 4.03
N GLY A 350 -15.82 -19.53 3.74
CA GLY A 350 -15.48 -20.68 4.57
C GLY A 350 -14.05 -21.15 4.36
N ILE A 351 -13.35 -21.41 5.46
CA ILE A 351 -11.94 -21.79 5.53
C ILE A 351 -11.83 -23.07 6.35
N SER A 352 -11.17 -24.07 5.77
CA SER A 352 -11.09 -25.42 6.31
C SER A 352 -9.75 -25.68 6.99
N SER A 353 -9.70 -26.60 7.94
CA SER A 353 -8.44 -27.21 8.39
C SER A 353 -7.91 -28.20 7.34
N ALA A 354 -6.72 -28.74 7.58
CA ALA A 354 -6.03 -29.67 6.69
C ALA A 354 -6.81 -30.99 6.45
N ASP A 355 -7.67 -31.37 7.40
CA ASP A 355 -8.58 -32.53 7.31
C ASP A 355 -9.82 -32.26 6.43
N GLY A 356 -10.04 -31.01 6.01
CA GLY A 356 -11.20 -30.58 5.24
C GLY A 356 -12.42 -30.19 6.09
N THR A 357 -12.28 -30.06 7.41
CA THR A 357 -13.36 -29.60 8.31
C THR A 357 -13.44 -28.07 8.30
N LEU A 358 -14.64 -27.50 8.18
CA LEU A 358 -14.86 -26.04 8.26
C LEU A 358 -14.54 -25.53 9.68
N ARG A 359 -13.55 -24.64 9.81
CA ARG A 359 -13.09 -24.10 11.11
C ARG A 359 -13.25 -22.59 11.24
N LEU A 360 -13.22 -21.86 10.12
CA LEU A 360 -13.28 -20.40 10.14
C LEU A 360 -14.16 -19.89 9.00
N VAL A 361 -15.02 -18.91 9.31
CA VAL A 361 -15.82 -18.19 8.31
C VAL A 361 -15.50 -16.71 8.41
N ILE A 362 -15.01 -16.14 7.31
CA ILE A 362 -14.78 -14.70 7.16
C ILE A 362 -15.77 -14.17 6.12
N PRO A 363 -16.46 -13.04 6.38
CA PRO A 363 -17.40 -12.48 5.41
C PRO A 363 -16.72 -12.28 4.05
N PRO A 364 -17.17 -12.96 2.98
CA PRO A 364 -16.50 -12.87 1.69
C PRO A 364 -16.66 -11.48 1.11
N LEU A 365 -15.69 -11.09 0.28
CA LEU A 365 -15.78 -9.89 -0.53
C LEU A 365 -16.24 -10.28 -1.93
N LYS A 366 -17.53 -10.04 -2.21
CA LYS A 366 -18.18 -10.41 -3.48
C LYS A 366 -17.72 -9.53 -4.64
N PHE A 367 -17.56 -10.09 -5.83
CA PHE A 367 -17.12 -9.34 -7.01
C PHE A 367 -18.01 -8.15 -7.32
N ASP A 368 -19.34 -8.32 -7.31
CA ASP A 368 -20.32 -7.22 -7.49
C ASP A 368 -20.08 -6.04 -6.55
N ARG A 369 -19.69 -6.31 -5.30
CA ARG A 369 -19.39 -5.25 -4.33
C ARG A 369 -18.10 -4.51 -4.65
N VAL A 370 -17.08 -5.23 -5.10
CA VAL A 370 -15.80 -4.65 -5.52
C VAL A 370 -16.02 -3.77 -6.76
N LEU A 371 -16.78 -4.27 -7.73
CA LEU A 371 -17.13 -3.57 -8.96
C LEU A 371 -17.89 -2.27 -8.68
N LYS A 372 -18.91 -2.31 -7.80
CA LYS A 372 -19.63 -1.12 -7.34
C LYS A 372 -18.69 -0.12 -6.66
N THR A 373 -17.81 -0.60 -5.78
CA THR A 373 -16.83 0.26 -5.10
C THR A 373 -15.93 0.96 -6.12
N ALA A 374 -15.53 0.27 -7.20
CA ALA A 374 -14.68 0.82 -8.24
C ALA A 374 -15.39 1.85 -9.14
N PHE A 375 -16.61 1.58 -9.59
CA PHE A 375 -17.20 2.35 -10.68
C PHE A 375 -18.44 3.17 -10.32
N ASP A 376 -19.20 2.87 -9.25
CA ASP A 376 -20.45 3.59 -8.98
C ASP A 376 -20.23 5.07 -8.72
N LEU A 377 -19.28 5.42 -7.84
CA LEU A 377 -19.02 6.80 -7.50
C LEU A 377 -18.40 7.55 -8.70
N ILE A 378 -17.55 6.89 -9.49
CA ILE A 378 -16.97 7.47 -10.70
C ILE A 378 -18.08 7.77 -11.72
N ARG A 379 -18.96 6.80 -12.00
CA ARG A 379 -20.12 6.97 -12.88
C ARG A 379 -21.01 8.12 -12.42
N GLN A 380 -21.32 8.19 -11.12
CA GLN A 380 -22.14 9.27 -10.56
C GLN A 380 -21.48 10.64 -10.69
N SER A 381 -20.17 10.74 -10.45
CA SER A 381 -19.42 11.99 -10.62
C SER A 381 -19.20 12.36 -12.09
N ALA A 382 -19.21 11.37 -12.99
CA ALA A 382 -19.02 11.51 -14.42
C ALA A 382 -20.34 11.61 -15.20
N ALA A 383 -21.47 11.87 -14.53
CA ALA A 383 -22.80 11.84 -15.14
C ALA A 383 -22.99 12.79 -16.33
N HIS A 384 -22.09 13.79 -16.50
CA HIS A 384 -22.08 14.71 -17.63
C HIS A 384 -20.80 14.60 -18.49
N ASN A 385 -20.00 13.56 -18.27
CA ASN A 385 -18.72 13.36 -18.95
C ASN A 385 -18.79 12.14 -19.87
N VAL A 386 -19.10 12.39 -21.14
CA VAL A 386 -19.28 11.39 -22.21
C VAL A 386 -18.08 10.44 -22.30
N ALA A 387 -16.87 11.00 -22.31
CA ALA A 387 -15.64 10.23 -22.46
C ALA A 387 -15.44 9.21 -21.32
N VAL A 388 -15.77 9.59 -20.08
CA VAL A 388 -15.63 8.69 -18.92
C VAL A 388 -16.70 7.61 -18.92
N LEU A 389 -17.96 7.93 -19.27
CA LEU A 389 -19.02 6.93 -19.37
C LEU A 389 -18.71 5.87 -20.44
N ILE A 390 -18.27 6.32 -21.63
CA ILE A 390 -17.77 5.43 -22.69
C ILE A 390 -16.60 4.59 -22.18
N ARG A 391 -15.66 5.19 -21.44
CA ARG A 391 -14.50 4.46 -20.94
C ARG A 391 -14.85 3.39 -19.90
N ILE A 392 -15.88 3.60 -19.07
CA ILE A 392 -16.36 2.56 -18.16
C ILE A 392 -16.91 1.38 -18.96
N LEU A 393 -17.67 1.63 -20.03
CA LEU A 393 -18.18 0.59 -20.94
C LEU A 393 -17.03 -0.16 -21.64
N ASP A 394 -15.99 0.55 -22.06
CA ASP A 394 -14.78 -0.05 -22.63
C ASP A 394 -14.06 -0.96 -21.65
N ALA A 395 -13.89 -0.50 -20.41
CA ALA A 395 -13.29 -1.31 -19.36
C ALA A 395 -14.12 -2.58 -19.12
N ILE A 396 -15.45 -2.48 -19.09
CA ILE A 396 -16.35 -3.64 -18.95
C ILE A 396 -16.19 -4.61 -20.13
N SER A 397 -16.17 -4.10 -21.35
CA SER A 397 -15.96 -4.90 -22.57
C SER A 397 -14.62 -5.64 -22.54
N ALA A 398 -13.55 -4.96 -22.11
CA ALA A 398 -12.21 -5.55 -22.00
C ALA A 398 -12.12 -6.62 -20.89
N MET A 399 -12.91 -6.48 -19.81
CA MET A 399 -12.96 -7.46 -18.72
C MET A 399 -13.72 -8.74 -19.12
N ALA A 400 -14.79 -8.61 -19.91
CA ALA A 400 -15.70 -9.70 -20.26
C ALA A 400 -15.01 -11.02 -20.69
N PRO A 401 -14.03 -11.03 -21.61
CA PRO A 401 -13.42 -12.28 -22.07
C PRO A 401 -12.44 -12.93 -21.09
N VAL A 402 -11.99 -12.21 -20.04
CA VAL A 402 -10.91 -12.67 -19.14
C VAL A 402 -11.40 -12.99 -17.73
N VAL A 403 -12.55 -12.47 -17.32
CA VAL A 403 -13.15 -12.81 -16.02
C VAL A 403 -13.85 -14.17 -16.07
N ARG A 404 -14.06 -14.78 -14.91
CA ARG A 404 -14.84 -16.02 -14.82
C ARG A 404 -16.31 -15.78 -15.18
N PRO A 405 -17.02 -16.79 -15.70
CA PRO A 405 -18.40 -16.64 -16.18
C PRO A 405 -19.38 -16.16 -15.10
N GLU A 406 -19.18 -16.59 -13.86
CA GLU A 406 -19.96 -16.18 -12.69
C GLU A 406 -19.95 -14.66 -12.42
N HIS A 407 -18.95 -13.94 -12.95
CA HIS A 407 -18.78 -12.49 -12.78
C HIS A 407 -19.37 -11.66 -13.94
N LEU A 408 -19.86 -12.30 -15.02
CA LEU A 408 -20.43 -11.59 -16.17
C LEU A 408 -21.76 -10.88 -15.84
N ALA A 409 -22.60 -11.47 -15.00
CA ALA A 409 -23.87 -10.86 -14.61
C ALA A 409 -23.69 -9.54 -13.82
N PRO A 410 -22.78 -9.44 -12.82
CA PRO A 410 -22.40 -8.17 -12.22
C PRO A 410 -21.88 -7.12 -13.22
N LEU A 411 -21.05 -7.53 -14.19
CA LEU A 411 -20.54 -6.64 -15.24
C LEU A 411 -21.67 -6.08 -16.10
N ARG A 412 -22.60 -6.95 -16.54
CA ARG A 412 -23.78 -6.56 -17.31
C ARG A 412 -24.63 -5.54 -16.56
N LYS A 413 -24.95 -5.83 -15.30
CA LYS A 413 -25.70 -4.92 -14.43
C LYS A 413 -25.04 -3.54 -14.35
N HIS A 414 -23.71 -3.49 -14.30
CA HIS A 414 -23.01 -2.21 -14.24
C HIS A 414 -23.01 -1.46 -15.59
N ALA A 415 -22.91 -2.16 -16.72
CA ALA A 415 -23.08 -1.56 -18.04
C ALA A 415 -24.50 -0.96 -18.20
N ASP A 416 -25.52 -1.67 -17.73
CA ASP A 416 -26.91 -1.19 -17.75
C ASP A 416 -27.06 0.11 -16.94
N LEU A 417 -26.42 0.20 -15.76
CA LEU A 417 -26.42 1.42 -14.93
C LEU A 417 -25.71 2.61 -15.62
N VAL A 418 -24.68 2.37 -16.42
CA VAL A 418 -24.02 3.42 -17.21
C VAL A 418 -24.97 3.94 -18.29
N ALA A 419 -25.66 3.06 -19.01
CA ALA A 419 -26.66 3.46 -19.99
C ALA A 419 -27.84 4.20 -19.35
N GLU A 420 -28.33 3.75 -18.19
CA GLU A 420 -29.36 4.45 -17.42
C GLU A 420 -28.91 5.86 -17.02
N THR A 421 -27.66 6.02 -16.59
CA THR A 421 -27.07 7.33 -16.28
C THR A 421 -27.04 8.24 -17.51
N ALA A 422 -26.65 7.70 -18.66
CA ALA A 422 -26.61 8.44 -19.92
C ALA A 422 -28.01 8.92 -20.34
N ARG A 423 -29.01 8.03 -20.28
CA ARG A 423 -30.41 8.34 -20.62
C ARG A 423 -31.06 9.35 -19.67
N ALA A 424 -30.69 9.31 -18.39
CA ALA A 424 -31.16 10.28 -17.40
C ALA A 424 -30.46 11.64 -17.50
N GLY A 425 -29.28 11.68 -18.12
CA GLY A 425 -28.48 12.88 -18.31
C GLY A 425 -28.96 13.76 -19.46
N SER A 426 -28.62 15.04 -19.40
CA SER A 426 -28.86 15.98 -20.51
C SER A 426 -27.64 16.01 -21.43
N PHE A 427 -27.64 15.13 -22.43
CA PHE A 427 -26.61 15.07 -23.48
C PHE A 427 -27.15 15.62 -24.81
N VAL A 428 -26.25 16.10 -25.67
CA VAL A 428 -26.59 16.33 -27.08
C VAL A 428 -26.84 14.98 -27.75
N SER A 429 -27.71 14.92 -28.76
CA SER A 429 -28.12 13.65 -29.39
C SER A 429 -26.94 12.80 -29.88
N GLY A 430 -25.92 13.41 -30.50
CA GLY A 430 -24.72 12.70 -30.95
C GLY A 430 -23.93 12.06 -29.81
N ASP A 431 -23.78 12.74 -28.68
CA ASP A 431 -23.07 12.21 -27.51
C ASP A 431 -23.82 11.02 -26.89
N LEU A 432 -25.16 11.10 -26.85
CA LEU A 432 -26.00 10.01 -26.36
C LEU A 432 -25.92 8.80 -27.31
N GLU A 433 -25.95 9.03 -28.63
CA GLU A 433 -25.77 8.00 -29.64
C GLU A 433 -24.42 7.28 -29.50
N ASP A 434 -23.32 8.01 -29.26
CA ASP A 434 -22.00 7.43 -29.03
C ASP A 434 -21.97 6.51 -27.78
N ILE A 435 -22.62 6.93 -26.69
CA ILE A 435 -22.71 6.11 -25.46
C ILE A 435 -23.56 4.86 -25.70
N GLU A 436 -24.72 4.99 -26.37
CA GLU A 436 -25.61 3.86 -26.67
C GLU A 436 -24.98 2.86 -27.64
N GLN A 437 -24.24 3.34 -28.64
CA GLN A 437 -23.47 2.48 -29.53
C GLN A 437 -22.42 1.70 -28.74
N ARG A 438 -21.70 2.36 -27.82
CA ARG A 438 -20.71 1.66 -27.00
C ARG A 438 -21.34 0.68 -26.02
N TYR A 439 -22.49 1.01 -25.45
CA TYR A 439 -23.25 0.11 -24.58
C TYR A 439 -23.68 -1.15 -25.35
N SER A 440 -24.18 -0.99 -26.58
CA SER A 440 -24.57 -2.11 -27.43
C SER A 440 -23.40 -3.06 -27.75
N LEU A 441 -22.22 -2.50 -28.03
CA LEU A 441 -20.99 -3.28 -28.20
C LEU A 441 -20.61 -4.04 -26.91
N THR A 442 -20.71 -3.37 -25.76
CA THR A 442 -20.40 -3.96 -24.44
C THR A 442 -21.30 -5.14 -24.13
N VAL A 443 -22.61 -5.01 -24.38
CA VAL A 443 -23.59 -6.08 -24.23
C VAL A 443 -23.24 -7.27 -25.13
N THR A 444 -22.92 -7.01 -26.40
CA THR A 444 -22.53 -8.05 -27.36
C THR A 444 -21.28 -8.82 -26.89
N CYS A 445 -20.27 -8.11 -26.36
CA CYS A 445 -19.07 -8.74 -25.81
C CYS A 445 -19.36 -9.62 -24.59
N LEU A 446 -20.23 -9.16 -23.69
CA LEU A 446 -20.65 -9.94 -22.52
C LEU A 446 -21.42 -11.20 -22.91
N ASP A 447 -22.33 -11.09 -23.88
CA ASP A 447 -23.13 -12.21 -24.37
C ASP A 447 -22.23 -13.26 -25.08
N LEU A 448 -21.26 -12.81 -25.88
CA LEU A 448 -20.27 -13.68 -26.52
C LEU A 448 -19.38 -14.40 -25.50
N ALA A 449 -18.93 -13.70 -24.45
CA ALA A 449 -18.16 -14.30 -23.36
C ALA A 449 -18.97 -15.37 -22.61
N ALA A 450 -20.26 -15.11 -22.36
CA ALA A 450 -21.16 -16.08 -21.73
C ALA A 450 -21.36 -17.33 -22.60
N GLN A 451 -21.56 -17.16 -23.91
CA GLN A 451 -21.68 -18.29 -24.85
C GLN A 451 -20.40 -19.12 -24.92
N THR A 452 -19.24 -18.47 -24.96
CA THR A 452 -17.93 -19.14 -24.97
C THR A 452 -17.69 -19.95 -23.70
N ALA A 453 -18.17 -19.45 -22.55
CA ALA A 453 -18.10 -20.18 -21.30
C ALA A 453 -19.00 -21.43 -21.28
N LEU A 454 -20.22 -21.32 -21.81
CA LEU A 454 -21.17 -22.44 -21.90
C LEU A 454 -20.63 -23.56 -22.79
N THR A 455 -20.10 -23.22 -23.97
CA THR A 455 -19.53 -24.24 -24.89
C THR A 455 -18.28 -24.91 -24.31
N ALA A 456 -17.43 -24.17 -23.59
CA ALA A 456 -16.29 -24.74 -22.89
C ALA A 456 -16.70 -25.70 -21.77
N GLN A 457 -17.83 -25.41 -21.08
CA GLN A 457 -18.37 -26.27 -20.04
C GLN A 457 -18.98 -27.55 -20.61
N GLU A 458 -19.73 -27.45 -21.72
CA GLU A 458 -20.29 -28.61 -22.44
C GLU A 458 -19.21 -29.52 -23.04
N ALA A 459 -18.08 -28.96 -23.49
CA ALA A 459 -16.96 -29.74 -24.00
C ALA A 459 -16.17 -30.47 -22.89
N ALA A 460 -16.30 -30.03 -21.63
CA ALA A 460 -15.60 -30.60 -20.47
C ALA A 460 -16.44 -31.65 -19.72
N SER A 461 -17.75 -31.70 -19.95
CA SER A 461 -18.69 -32.72 -19.44
C SER A 461 -18.80 -33.89 -20.41
#